data_AF-A0A832WW56-F1
#
_entry.id   AF-A0A832WW56-F1
#
_cell.length_a   1.000
_cell.length_b   1.000
_cell.length_c   1.000
_cell.angle_alpha   90.00
_cell.angle_beta   90.00
_cell.angle_gamma   90.00
#
_symmetry.space_group_name_H-M   'P 1'
#
loop_
_entity.id
_entity.type
_entity.pdbx_description
1 polymer ?
#
loop_
_entity_poly.entity_id
_entity_poly.type
_entity_poly.pdbx_seq_one_letter_code
_entity_poly.pdbx_strand_id
1 'polypeptide(L)'
;MTRLDDFLGPLHQGIWEITVGKDLVTEPLDSGWERSLINVPTPGTIASFRKGQYHVHETSTEWKVHLDRYDPKVHPFLHLVDDAPLLLMVADTFVTLVATARGTHGNYMDAELKEQKRTWQVLFLLGFALALVGIWIFADPLTTFSWIIHVLLPAGIIVLGLFVARKGISFMRRAIVSPGSFFLGISVVVLGIVTFDLPLDAFVQLLLLVLSFWAFGSAYMSFSRVARGRKAVPEGFFRRLGTGVLSSLLALGILLVPDAMLELLMDVFGILVFMLGIVISTSGWRLREKMRSSRANPANEAGR
;
A
#
# COMPACT_ATOMS: atom_id res chain seq x y z
N MET A 1 7.19 34.72 20.05
CA MET A 1 6.87 34.22 18.70
C MET A 1 7.52 32.87 18.57
N THR A 2 6.73 31.83 18.33
CA THR A 2 7.18 30.43 18.23
C THR A 2 6.91 29.91 16.83
N ARG A 3 7.94 29.35 16.20
CA ARG A 3 7.88 28.73 14.87
C ARG A 3 7.87 27.22 15.01
N LEU A 4 7.34 26.53 14.00
CA LEU A 4 7.36 25.06 13.97
C LEU A 4 8.80 24.51 14.08
N ASP A 5 9.74 25.17 13.42
CA ASP A 5 11.18 24.86 13.43
C ASP A 5 11.77 24.78 14.85
N ASP A 6 11.24 25.54 15.80
CA ASP A 6 11.71 25.58 17.20
C ASP A 6 11.43 24.26 17.95
N PHE A 7 10.46 23.47 17.47
CA PHE A 7 10.04 22.22 18.09
C PHE A 7 10.70 20.99 17.48
N LEU A 8 11.51 21.13 16.41
CA LEU A 8 12.04 19.99 15.64
C LEU A 8 13.25 19.30 16.28
N GLY A 9 13.87 19.90 17.30
CA GLY A 9 15.06 19.37 17.98
C GLY A 9 15.00 17.88 18.37
N PRO A 10 13.87 17.35 18.89
CA PRO A 10 13.77 15.94 19.26
C PRO A 10 13.89 14.96 18.10
N LEU A 11 13.56 15.37 16.86
CA LEU A 11 13.71 14.52 15.67
C LEU A 11 15.18 14.10 15.44
N HIS A 12 16.12 14.99 15.77
CA HIS A 12 17.57 14.71 15.69
C HIS A 12 18.09 13.81 16.82
N GLN A 13 17.26 13.57 17.83
CA GLN A 13 17.58 12.71 18.97
C GLN A 13 17.03 11.28 18.77
N GLY A 14 16.48 10.98 17.58
CA GLY A 14 15.94 9.67 17.24
C GLY A 14 14.45 9.51 17.52
N ILE A 15 13.73 10.58 17.83
CA ILE A 15 12.27 10.56 17.83
C ILE A 15 11.78 10.53 16.38
N TRP A 16 10.94 9.56 16.05
CA TRP A 16 10.47 9.32 14.68
C TRP A 16 9.53 10.42 14.18
N GLU A 17 8.55 10.81 15.01
CA GLU A 17 7.56 11.83 14.71
C GLU A 17 7.30 12.66 15.97
N ILE A 18 7.16 13.96 15.80
CA ILE A 18 6.72 14.89 16.84
C ILE A 18 5.34 15.44 16.50
N THR A 19 4.52 15.65 17.52
CA THR A 19 3.22 16.29 17.41
C THR A 19 3.29 17.63 18.11
N VAL A 20 2.98 18.71 17.39
CA VAL A 20 3.00 20.09 17.89
C VAL A 20 1.60 20.68 17.73
N GLY A 21 0.99 21.14 18.83
CA GLY A 21 -0.30 21.81 18.79
C GLY A 21 -0.24 23.09 17.95
N LYS A 22 -1.29 23.37 17.16
CA LYS A 22 -1.36 24.60 16.35
C LYS A 22 -1.35 25.87 17.20
N ASP A 23 -1.89 25.80 18.40
CA ASP A 23 -1.88 26.85 19.41
C ASP A 23 -0.47 27.22 19.88
N LEU A 24 0.49 26.29 19.76
CA LEU A 24 1.90 26.49 20.14
C LEU A 24 2.72 27.14 19.03
N VAL A 25 2.25 27.15 17.78
CA VAL A 25 2.95 27.72 16.62
C VAL A 25 2.29 29.05 16.27
N THR A 26 2.83 30.15 16.77
CA THR A 26 2.22 31.48 16.60
C THR A 26 2.59 32.16 15.27
N GLU A 27 3.62 31.65 14.59
CA GLU A 27 4.10 32.18 13.32
C GLU A 27 3.68 31.27 12.14
N PRO A 28 3.36 31.85 10.96
CA PRO A 28 3.13 31.05 9.77
C PRO A 28 4.40 30.28 9.35
N LEU A 29 4.22 29.19 8.61
CA LEU A 29 5.34 28.47 8.00
C LEU A 29 6.14 29.42 7.11
N ASP A 30 7.47 29.38 7.25
CA ASP A 30 8.35 30.21 6.44
C ASP A 30 8.45 29.70 4.98
N SER A 31 9.10 30.49 4.13
CA SER A 31 9.28 30.18 2.70
C SER A 31 10.10 28.92 2.43
N GLY A 32 10.75 28.34 3.44
CA GLY A 32 11.46 27.07 3.31
C GLY A 32 10.53 25.86 3.28
N TRP A 33 9.29 26.00 3.75
CA TRP A 33 8.28 24.94 3.72
C TRP A 33 7.51 24.95 2.39
N GLU A 34 7.86 24.01 1.51
CA GLU A 34 7.18 23.81 0.22
C GLU A 34 5.98 22.86 0.40
N ARG A 35 4.83 23.14 -0.22
CA ARG A 35 3.69 22.22 -0.19
C ARG A 35 3.99 20.94 -0.99
N SER A 36 3.78 19.77 -0.38
CA SER A 36 3.88 18.48 -1.06
C SER A 36 2.54 18.07 -1.68
N LEU A 37 2.56 17.68 -2.97
CA LEU A 37 1.39 17.20 -3.71
C LEU A 37 1.17 15.69 -3.55
N ILE A 38 2.23 14.94 -3.21
CA ILE A 38 2.19 13.48 -3.01
C ILE A 38 2.19 13.25 -1.51
N ASN A 39 1.14 12.61 -1.02
CA ASN A 39 0.97 12.35 0.40
C ASN A 39 0.43 10.93 0.61
N VAL A 40 1.11 10.14 1.43
CA VAL A 40 0.49 8.96 2.05
C VAL A 40 -0.36 9.50 3.20
N PRO A 41 -1.70 9.41 3.14
CA PRO A 41 -2.54 10.19 4.03
C PRO A 41 -2.51 9.63 5.45
N THR A 42 -1.85 10.34 6.37
CA THR A 42 -2.14 10.18 7.80
C THR A 42 -3.58 10.67 8.04
N PRO A 43 -4.45 9.91 8.74
CA PRO A 43 -5.84 10.29 8.94
C PRO A 43 -5.98 11.70 9.51
N GLY A 44 -6.85 12.52 8.89
CA GLY A 44 -7.09 13.90 9.32
C GLY A 44 -6.12 14.96 8.77
N THR A 45 -5.23 14.58 7.84
CA THR A 45 -4.30 15.53 7.19
C THR A 45 -5.02 16.44 6.19
N ILE A 46 -4.90 17.75 6.38
CA ILE A 46 -5.47 18.83 5.55
C ILE A 46 -4.47 19.26 4.47
N ALA A 47 -3.20 19.37 4.85
CA ALA A 47 -2.11 19.73 3.94
C ALA A 47 -0.81 19.05 4.38
N SER A 48 0.16 19.00 3.48
CA SER A 48 1.50 18.52 3.83
C SER A 48 2.55 19.39 3.20
N PHE A 49 3.61 19.61 3.95
CA PHE A 49 4.71 20.48 3.56
C PHE A 49 6.04 19.75 3.79
N ARG A 50 7.06 20.19 3.07
CA ARG A 50 8.41 19.67 3.13
C ARG A 50 9.41 20.80 3.29
N LYS A 51 10.49 20.54 4.01
CA LYS A 51 11.64 21.43 4.12
C LYS A 51 12.91 20.60 4.22
N GLY A 52 13.53 20.30 3.08
CA GLY A 52 14.64 19.34 3.00
C GLY A 52 14.20 17.94 3.47
N GLN A 53 14.78 17.47 4.56
CA GLN A 53 14.46 16.18 5.18
C GLN A 53 13.22 16.21 6.08
N TYR A 54 12.69 17.39 6.44
CA TYR A 54 11.50 17.44 7.27
C TYR A 54 10.24 17.31 6.43
N HIS A 55 9.33 16.47 6.90
CA HIS A 55 8.01 16.31 6.36
C HIS A 55 6.99 16.61 7.45
N VAL A 56 6.05 17.51 7.15
CA VAL A 56 4.99 17.89 8.07
C VAL A 56 3.62 17.60 7.47
N HIS A 57 2.77 16.98 8.27
CA HIS A 57 1.35 16.82 8.03
C HIS A 57 0.59 17.81 8.92
N GLU A 58 -0.13 18.72 8.27
CA GLU A 58 -1.04 19.64 8.93
C GLU A 58 -2.39 18.96 9.16
N THR A 59 -2.86 18.95 10.40
CA THR A 59 -4.22 18.53 10.76
C THR A 59 -5.04 19.74 11.21
N SER A 60 -6.30 19.54 11.65
CA SER A 60 -7.12 20.62 12.19
C SER A 60 -6.56 21.22 13.47
N THR A 61 -5.92 20.41 14.31
CA THR A 61 -5.46 20.80 15.66
C THR A 61 -3.95 20.77 15.84
N GLU A 62 -3.23 20.02 15.02
CA GLU A 62 -1.82 19.69 15.24
C GLU A 62 -1.00 19.72 13.95
N TRP A 63 0.30 19.95 14.11
CA TRP A 63 1.35 19.66 13.13
C TRP A 63 2.05 18.37 13.53
N LYS A 64 2.07 17.38 12.63
CA LYS A 64 2.83 16.15 12.83
C LYS A 64 4.06 16.20 11.94
N VAL A 65 5.25 16.25 12.53
CA VAL A 65 6.50 16.38 11.79
C VAL A 65 7.34 15.13 11.98
N HIS A 66 7.82 14.55 10.88
CA HIS A 66 8.86 13.52 10.90
C HIS A 66 10.07 13.96 10.07
N LEU A 67 11.19 13.27 10.30
CA LEU A 67 12.45 13.52 9.62
C LEU A 67 12.79 12.33 8.71
N ASP A 68 12.72 12.57 7.40
CA ASP A 68 13.18 11.63 6.39
C ASP A 68 14.71 11.61 6.36
N ARG A 69 15.27 10.42 6.18
CA ARG A 69 16.74 10.29 6.13
C ARG A 69 17.35 10.82 4.84
N TYR A 70 16.59 10.76 3.76
CA TYR A 70 16.99 11.25 2.45
C TYR A 70 15.94 12.25 1.99
N ASP A 71 16.38 13.44 1.59
CA ASP A 71 15.48 14.38 0.93
C ASP A 71 14.95 13.73 -0.36
N PRO A 72 13.63 13.50 -0.50
CA PRO A 72 13.04 12.85 -1.66
C PRO A 72 13.31 13.60 -2.97
N LYS A 73 13.57 14.92 -2.90
CA LYS A 73 13.88 15.77 -4.05
C LYS A 73 15.32 15.56 -4.54
N VAL A 74 16.25 15.29 -3.63
CA VAL A 74 17.68 15.14 -3.93
C VAL A 74 18.04 13.67 -4.16
N HIS A 75 17.44 12.76 -3.39
CA HIS A 75 17.75 11.34 -3.40
C HIS A 75 16.48 10.46 -3.44
N PRO A 76 15.65 10.56 -4.50
CA PRO A 76 14.35 9.89 -4.58
C PRO A 76 14.46 8.36 -4.47
N PHE A 77 15.45 7.76 -5.13
CA PHE A 77 15.65 6.31 -5.09
C PHE A 77 16.08 5.80 -3.72
N LEU A 78 16.98 6.51 -3.03
CA LEU A 78 17.44 6.11 -1.70
C LEU A 78 16.32 6.27 -0.68
N HIS A 79 15.55 7.34 -0.75
CA HIS A 79 14.35 7.52 0.07
C HIS A 79 13.37 6.34 -0.11
N LEU A 80 13.06 5.99 -1.36
CA LEU A 80 12.10 4.92 -1.67
C LEU A 80 12.55 3.54 -1.17
N VAL A 81 13.83 3.18 -1.37
CA VAL A 81 14.38 1.88 -0.92
C VAL A 81 14.49 1.82 0.60
N ASP A 82 14.74 2.95 1.26
CA ASP A 82 14.91 3.02 2.72
C ASP A 82 13.58 2.90 3.47
N ASP A 83 12.51 3.44 2.88
CA ASP A 83 11.16 3.52 3.45
C ASP A 83 10.32 2.26 3.20
N ALA A 84 10.57 1.55 2.10
CA ALA A 84 9.83 0.34 1.75
C ALA A 84 10.72 -0.90 1.55
N PRO A 85 11.41 -1.39 2.60
CA PRO A 85 12.09 -2.68 2.52
C PRO A 85 11.04 -3.76 2.29
N LEU A 86 11.14 -4.50 1.18
CA LEU A 86 10.12 -5.44 0.71
C LEU A 86 9.67 -6.42 1.82
N LEU A 87 10.63 -6.96 2.58
CA LEU A 87 10.36 -7.89 3.66
C LEU A 87 9.63 -7.25 4.85
N LEU A 88 9.92 -5.98 5.16
CA LEU A 88 9.17 -5.26 6.19
C LEU A 88 7.75 -5.00 5.71
N MET A 89 7.56 -4.63 4.44
CA MET A 89 6.23 -4.43 3.87
C MET A 89 5.38 -5.70 3.90
N VAL A 90 5.94 -6.87 3.55
CA VAL A 90 5.24 -8.17 3.65
C VAL A 90 4.91 -8.50 5.11
N ALA A 91 5.85 -8.31 6.03
CA ALA A 91 5.63 -8.56 7.45
C ALA A 91 4.55 -7.63 8.04
N ASP A 92 4.59 -6.34 7.74
CA ASP A 92 3.63 -5.34 8.21
C ASP A 92 2.23 -5.60 7.61
N THR A 93 2.17 -6.03 6.33
CA THR A 93 0.92 -6.48 5.70
C THR A 93 0.34 -7.68 6.45
N PHE A 94 1.16 -8.69 6.74
CA PHE A 94 0.73 -9.87 7.49
C PHE A 94 0.22 -9.49 8.89
N VAL A 95 0.99 -8.69 9.64
CA VAL A 95 0.60 -8.21 10.97
C VAL A 95 -0.70 -7.44 10.92
N THR A 96 -0.87 -6.57 9.92
CA THR A 96 -2.10 -5.79 9.72
C THR A 96 -3.28 -6.72 9.46
N LEU A 97 -3.17 -7.68 8.53
CA LEU A 97 -4.22 -8.65 8.25
C LEU A 97 -4.59 -9.47 9.49
N VAL A 98 -3.59 -9.94 10.26
CA VAL A 98 -3.84 -10.66 11.52
C VAL A 98 -4.52 -9.77 12.56
N ALA A 99 -4.07 -8.53 12.73
CA ALA A 99 -4.65 -7.60 13.69
C ALA A 99 -6.11 -7.26 13.33
N THR A 100 -6.39 -6.99 12.06
CA THR A 100 -7.76 -6.76 11.56
C THR A 100 -8.63 -7.99 11.74
N ALA A 101 -8.11 -9.20 11.47
CA ALA A 101 -8.81 -10.45 11.75
C ALA A 101 -9.11 -10.62 13.25
N ARG A 102 -8.15 -10.29 14.13
CA ARG A 102 -8.27 -10.43 15.61
C ARG A 102 -9.12 -9.35 16.27
N GLY A 103 -9.37 -8.23 15.61
CA GLY A 103 -10.41 -7.26 15.99
C GLY A 103 -9.92 -6.04 16.75
N THR A 104 -9.21 -5.14 16.07
CA THR A 104 -9.05 -3.77 16.55
C THR A 104 -10.32 -2.95 16.24
N HIS A 105 -10.88 -2.34 17.28
CA HIS A 105 -12.08 -1.49 17.23
C HIS A 105 -11.89 -0.27 16.32
N GLY A 106 -12.57 -0.25 15.18
CA GLY A 106 -12.85 0.98 14.43
C GLY A 106 -14.30 1.39 14.69
N ASN A 107 -14.49 2.41 15.52
CA ASN A 107 -15.77 3.11 15.76
C ASN A 107 -16.17 3.95 14.54
N TYR A 108 -16.45 3.30 13.41
CA TYR A 108 -17.04 3.99 12.27
C TYR A 108 -18.30 3.28 11.81
N MET A 109 -19.36 4.07 11.73
CA MET A 109 -20.69 3.81 11.16
C MET A 109 -21.76 3.21 12.09
N ASP A 110 -22.18 4.00 13.08
CA ASP A 110 -23.57 3.98 13.61
C ASP A 110 -24.56 4.76 12.72
N ALA A 111 -24.15 5.24 11.53
CA ALA A 111 -24.93 6.23 10.78
C ALA A 111 -25.80 5.73 9.62
N GLU A 112 -25.78 4.44 9.21
CA GLU A 112 -26.67 4.04 8.09
C GLU A 112 -27.04 2.55 8.09
N LEU A 113 -27.94 2.20 9.03
CA LEU A 113 -28.52 0.86 9.19
C LEU A 113 -29.57 0.47 8.13
N LYS A 114 -29.83 1.32 7.11
CA LYS A 114 -30.88 1.04 6.10
C LYS A 114 -30.41 0.22 4.89
N GLU A 115 -29.10 0.10 4.62
CA GLU A 115 -28.58 -0.64 3.45
C GLU A 115 -27.76 -1.91 3.80
N GLN A 116 -27.69 -2.32 5.07
CA GLN A 116 -26.67 -3.27 5.55
C GLN A 116 -26.92 -4.76 5.23
N LYS A 117 -28.13 -5.20 4.84
CA LYS A 117 -28.39 -6.64 4.60
C LYS A 117 -27.60 -7.16 3.39
N ARG A 118 -27.46 -6.36 2.33
CA ARG A 118 -26.70 -6.74 1.13
C ARG A 118 -25.20 -6.64 1.37
N THR A 119 -24.76 -5.65 2.14
CA THR A 119 -23.35 -5.39 2.43
C THR A 119 -22.67 -6.55 3.14
N TRP A 120 -23.28 -7.11 4.21
CA TRP A 120 -22.65 -8.23 4.92
C TRP A 120 -22.53 -9.49 4.06
N GLN A 121 -23.53 -9.75 3.20
CA GLN A 121 -23.53 -10.88 2.27
C GLN A 121 -22.44 -10.72 1.20
N VAL A 122 -22.31 -9.53 0.62
CA VAL A 122 -21.27 -9.23 -0.36
C VAL A 122 -19.89 -9.37 0.27
N LEU A 123 -19.66 -8.82 1.46
CA LEU A 123 -18.38 -8.98 2.16
C LEU A 123 -18.08 -10.45 2.45
N PHE A 124 -19.05 -11.20 2.98
CA PHE A 124 -18.84 -12.61 3.27
C PHE A 124 -18.53 -13.43 2.01
N LEU A 125 -19.32 -13.27 0.95
CA LEU A 125 -19.13 -14.01 -0.30
C LEU A 125 -17.84 -13.62 -1.01
N LEU A 126 -17.51 -12.33 -1.06
CA LEU A 126 -16.27 -11.82 -1.65
C LEU A 126 -15.05 -12.32 -0.87
N GLY A 127 -15.09 -12.24 0.46
CA GLY A 127 -14.02 -12.75 1.31
C GLY A 127 -13.83 -14.26 1.13
N PHE A 128 -14.93 -15.02 1.07
CA PHE A 128 -14.85 -16.46 0.86
C PHE A 128 -14.29 -16.81 -0.53
N ALA A 129 -14.72 -16.10 -1.57
CA ALA A 129 -14.17 -16.25 -2.91
C ALA A 129 -12.66 -15.93 -2.95
N LEU A 130 -12.22 -14.86 -2.29
CA LEU A 130 -10.80 -14.52 -2.17
C LEU A 130 -10.01 -15.59 -1.41
N ALA A 131 -10.58 -16.19 -0.37
CA ALA A 131 -9.94 -17.30 0.33
C ALA A 131 -9.74 -18.51 -0.60
N LEU A 132 -10.73 -18.86 -1.41
CA LEU A 132 -10.60 -19.93 -2.41
C LEU A 132 -9.56 -19.58 -3.48
N VAL A 133 -9.49 -18.33 -3.93
CA VAL A 133 -8.45 -17.86 -4.85
C VAL A 133 -7.06 -17.98 -4.22
N GLY A 134 -6.90 -17.64 -2.94
CA GLY A 134 -5.63 -17.83 -2.22
C GLY A 134 -5.20 -19.29 -2.15
N ILE A 135 -6.13 -20.21 -1.89
CA ILE A 135 -5.88 -21.66 -1.92
C ILE A 135 -5.48 -22.12 -3.32
N TRP A 136 -6.16 -21.62 -4.36
CA TRP A 136 -5.83 -21.93 -5.75
C TRP A 136 -4.40 -21.49 -6.10
N ILE A 137 -4.02 -20.26 -5.74
CA ILE A 137 -2.66 -19.74 -5.97
C ILE A 137 -1.63 -20.65 -5.30
N PHE A 138 -1.87 -21.06 -4.05
CA PHE A 138 -0.95 -21.92 -3.31
C PHE A 138 -0.88 -23.36 -3.85
N ALA A 139 -1.95 -23.85 -4.47
CA ALA A 139 -1.99 -25.20 -5.03
C ALA A 139 -1.24 -25.32 -6.36
N ASP A 140 -1.20 -24.25 -7.16
CA ASP A 140 -0.52 -24.22 -8.46
C ASP A 140 0.06 -22.82 -8.76
N PRO A 141 1.15 -22.43 -8.07
CA PRO A 141 1.69 -21.07 -8.09
C PRO A 141 2.21 -20.64 -9.45
N LEU A 142 3.00 -21.52 -10.11
CA LEU A 142 3.64 -21.19 -11.39
C LEU A 142 2.63 -21.12 -12.54
N THR A 143 1.67 -22.04 -12.60
CA THR A 143 0.60 -21.99 -13.60
C THR A 143 -0.28 -20.77 -13.37
N THR A 144 -0.61 -20.46 -12.12
CA THR A 144 -1.40 -19.26 -11.78
C THR A 144 -0.67 -17.98 -12.20
N PHE A 145 0.64 -17.89 -11.94
CA PHE A 145 1.45 -16.76 -12.41
C PHE A 145 1.42 -16.64 -13.94
N SER A 146 1.60 -17.75 -14.66
CA SER A 146 1.53 -17.77 -16.12
C SER A 146 0.16 -17.27 -16.64
N TRP A 147 -0.95 -17.69 -16.02
CA TRP A 147 -2.29 -17.18 -16.34
C TRP A 147 -2.45 -15.68 -16.06
N ILE A 148 -1.88 -15.19 -14.97
CA ILE A 148 -1.90 -13.76 -14.64
C ILE A 148 -1.20 -12.97 -15.74
N ILE A 149 -0.01 -13.39 -16.16
CA ILE A 149 0.80 -12.66 -17.14
C ILE A 149 0.24 -12.76 -18.56
N HIS A 150 -0.19 -13.95 -19.01
CA HIS A 150 -0.64 -14.12 -20.39
C HIS A 150 -2.11 -13.78 -20.61
N VAL A 151 -2.93 -13.75 -19.57
CA VAL A 151 -4.38 -13.56 -19.74
C VAL A 151 -4.88 -12.38 -18.93
N LEU A 152 -4.70 -12.40 -17.61
CA LEU A 152 -5.30 -11.38 -16.76
C LEU A 152 -4.72 -9.99 -17.03
N LEU A 153 -3.40 -9.87 -17.17
CA LEU A 153 -2.70 -8.62 -17.42
C LEU A 153 -3.05 -8.04 -18.81
N PRO A 154 -2.91 -8.77 -19.94
CA PRO A 154 -3.37 -8.32 -21.25
C PRO A 154 -4.84 -7.92 -21.29
N ALA A 155 -5.73 -8.75 -20.71
CA ALA A 155 -7.15 -8.44 -20.65
C ALA A 155 -7.42 -7.17 -19.83
N GLY A 156 -6.71 -6.98 -18.71
CA GLY A 156 -6.79 -5.78 -17.88
C GLY A 156 -6.36 -4.52 -18.64
N ILE A 157 -5.26 -4.59 -19.40
CA ILE A 157 -4.78 -3.50 -20.26
C ILE A 157 -5.84 -3.17 -21.33
N ILE A 158 -6.43 -4.18 -21.97
CA ILE A 158 -7.49 -3.99 -22.96
C ILE A 158 -8.71 -3.30 -22.32
N VAL A 159 -9.19 -3.79 -21.18
CA VAL A 159 -10.33 -3.19 -20.47
C VAL A 159 -10.06 -1.74 -20.11
N LEU A 160 -8.85 -1.43 -19.63
CA LEU A 160 -8.43 -0.06 -19.33
C LEU A 160 -8.44 0.81 -20.59
N GLY A 161 -7.88 0.31 -21.70
CA GLY A 161 -7.87 0.99 -22.99
C GLY A 161 -9.28 1.28 -23.50
N LEU A 162 -10.20 0.32 -23.39
CA LEU A 162 -11.62 0.49 -23.72
C LEU A 162 -12.28 1.56 -22.85
N PHE A 163 -12.00 1.59 -21.55
CA PHE A 163 -12.54 2.60 -20.64
C PHE A 163 -12.03 4.01 -20.98
N VAL A 164 -10.75 4.14 -21.33
CA VAL A 164 -10.18 5.42 -21.77
C VAL A 164 -10.73 5.84 -23.12
N ALA A 165 -10.84 4.92 -24.09
CA ALA A 165 -11.40 5.19 -25.41
C ALA A 165 -12.85 5.64 -25.32
N ARG A 166 -13.65 5.01 -24.42
CA ARG A 166 -15.04 5.39 -24.15
C ARG A 166 -15.17 6.85 -23.74
N LYS A 167 -14.24 7.41 -22.97
CA LYS A 167 -14.26 8.84 -22.57
C LYS A 167 -14.10 9.78 -23.78
N GLY A 168 -13.52 9.30 -24.88
CA GLY A 168 -13.40 10.02 -26.14
C GLY A 168 -14.68 10.07 -26.98
N ILE A 169 -15.70 9.27 -26.64
CA ILE A 169 -16.94 9.11 -27.41
C ILE A 169 -18.15 9.67 -26.64
N SER A 170 -18.95 10.50 -27.31
CA SER A 170 -20.26 10.91 -26.80
C SER A 170 -21.33 10.00 -27.40
N PHE A 171 -21.94 9.15 -26.57
CA PHE A 171 -23.07 8.32 -27.00
C PHE A 171 -24.29 9.14 -27.42
N MET A 172 -24.52 10.30 -26.79
CA MET A 172 -25.63 11.19 -27.12
C MET A 172 -25.46 11.86 -28.48
N ARG A 173 -24.24 12.29 -28.84
CA ARG A 173 -23.98 12.96 -30.12
C ARG A 173 -23.47 12.02 -31.22
N ARG A 174 -23.26 10.73 -30.90
CA ARG A 174 -22.60 9.73 -31.75
C ARG A 174 -21.33 10.29 -32.43
N ALA A 175 -20.55 11.05 -31.66
CA ALA A 175 -19.38 11.78 -32.15
C ALA A 175 -18.18 11.57 -31.24
N ILE A 176 -16.99 11.64 -31.83
CA ILE A 176 -15.73 11.69 -31.10
C ILE A 176 -15.60 13.11 -30.54
N VAL A 177 -15.69 13.23 -29.21
CA VAL A 177 -15.60 14.51 -28.47
C VAL A 177 -14.18 14.79 -27.97
N SER A 178 -13.36 13.75 -27.81
CA SER A 178 -11.93 13.88 -27.53
C SER A 178 -11.14 12.86 -28.36
N PRO A 179 -10.63 13.28 -29.53
CA PRO A 179 -9.79 12.43 -30.36
C PRO A 179 -8.57 11.91 -29.61
N GLY A 180 -7.91 12.76 -28.81
CA GLY A 180 -6.72 12.37 -28.05
C GLY A 180 -6.99 11.24 -27.05
N SER A 181 -8.07 11.32 -26.28
CA SER A 181 -8.46 10.25 -25.35
C SER A 181 -8.89 8.98 -26.07
N PHE A 182 -9.57 9.12 -27.22
CA PHE A 182 -9.94 7.99 -28.06
C PHE A 182 -8.69 7.27 -28.60
N PHE A 183 -7.76 7.99 -29.24
CA PHE A 183 -6.52 7.44 -29.77
C PHE A 183 -5.64 6.82 -28.69
N LEU A 184 -5.51 7.46 -27.54
CA LEU A 184 -4.75 6.91 -26.41
C LEU A 184 -5.39 5.61 -25.92
N GLY A 185 -6.72 5.59 -25.77
CA GLY A 185 -7.44 4.37 -25.37
C GLY A 185 -7.26 3.23 -26.37
N ILE A 186 -7.38 3.50 -27.68
CA ILE A 186 -7.13 2.49 -28.72
C ILE A 186 -5.68 2.02 -28.71
N SER A 187 -4.71 2.92 -28.51
CA SER A 187 -3.29 2.57 -28.42
C SER A 187 -3.03 1.63 -27.25
N VAL A 188 -3.67 1.87 -26.10
CA VAL A 188 -3.62 0.99 -24.93
C VAL A 188 -4.27 -0.37 -25.22
N VAL A 189 -5.38 -0.43 -25.95
CA VAL A 189 -5.98 -1.71 -26.39
C VAL A 189 -5.01 -2.49 -27.27
N VAL A 190 -4.41 -1.85 -28.28
CA VAL A 190 -3.41 -2.49 -29.15
C VAL A 190 -2.22 -2.99 -28.34
N LEU A 191 -1.73 -2.20 -27.40
CA LEU A 191 -0.66 -2.63 -26.49
C LEU A 191 -1.06 -3.88 -25.71
N GLY A 192 -2.28 -3.93 -25.18
CA GLY A 192 -2.80 -5.11 -24.48
C GLY A 192 -2.87 -6.35 -25.37
N ILE A 193 -3.26 -6.20 -26.65
CA ILE A 193 -3.25 -7.31 -27.62
C ILE A 193 -1.82 -7.81 -27.86
N VAL A 194 -0.86 -6.91 -28.11
CA VAL A 194 0.55 -7.28 -28.33
C VAL A 194 1.18 -7.93 -27.09
N THR A 195 0.69 -7.59 -25.89
CA THR A 195 1.19 -8.17 -24.63
C THR A 195 0.92 -9.68 -24.54
N PHE A 196 -0.06 -10.24 -25.28
CA PHE A 196 -0.27 -11.69 -25.32
C PHE A 196 0.91 -12.46 -25.94
N ASP A 197 1.66 -11.83 -26.84
CA ASP A 197 2.77 -12.45 -27.56
C ASP A 197 4.12 -12.26 -26.86
N LEU A 198 4.15 -11.60 -25.69
CA LEU A 198 5.39 -11.38 -24.95
C LEU A 198 5.88 -12.70 -24.32
N PRO A 199 7.16 -13.06 -24.52
CA PRO A 199 7.70 -14.29 -23.94
C PRO A 199 7.73 -14.19 -22.41
N LEU A 200 7.10 -15.16 -21.75
CA LEU A 200 7.00 -15.23 -20.28
C LEU A 200 8.37 -15.11 -19.61
N ASP A 201 9.37 -15.82 -20.12
CA ASP A 201 10.70 -15.86 -19.54
C ASP A 201 11.34 -14.48 -19.48
N ALA A 202 11.17 -13.66 -20.52
CA ALA A 202 11.71 -12.31 -20.55
C ALA A 202 11.02 -11.41 -19.50
N PHE A 203 9.70 -11.56 -19.35
CA PHE A 203 8.94 -10.83 -18.33
C PHE A 203 9.32 -11.25 -16.92
N VAL A 204 9.42 -12.56 -16.67
CA VAL A 204 9.86 -13.14 -15.38
C VAL A 204 11.26 -12.66 -15.03
N GLN A 205 12.21 -12.76 -15.96
CA GLN A 205 13.58 -12.33 -15.73
C GLN A 205 13.66 -10.83 -15.43
N LEU A 206 12.93 -9.99 -16.16
CA LEU A 206 12.89 -8.54 -15.89
C LEU A 206 12.30 -8.25 -14.50
N LEU A 207 11.18 -8.87 -14.16
CA LEU A 207 10.52 -8.69 -12.86
C LEU A 207 11.44 -9.13 -11.72
N LEU A 208 12.03 -10.31 -11.82
CA LEU A 208 12.95 -10.86 -10.84
C LEU A 208 14.23 -10.04 -10.72
N LEU A 209 14.76 -9.50 -11.82
CA LEU A 209 15.93 -8.63 -11.79
C LEU A 209 15.64 -7.32 -11.05
N VAL A 210 14.50 -6.69 -11.32
CA VAL A 210 14.06 -5.49 -10.59
C VAL A 210 13.88 -5.80 -9.10
N LEU A 211 13.28 -6.94 -8.78
CA LEU A 211 13.06 -7.38 -7.40
C LEU A 211 14.38 -7.68 -6.67
N SER A 212 15.33 -8.35 -7.33
CA SER A 212 16.67 -8.63 -6.79
C SER A 212 17.45 -7.35 -6.55
N PHE A 213 17.42 -6.41 -7.51
CA PHE A 213 18.03 -5.09 -7.34
C PHE A 213 17.43 -4.35 -6.11
N TRP A 214 16.11 -4.37 -5.97
CA TRP A 214 15.44 -3.79 -4.82
C TRP A 214 15.84 -4.45 -3.49
N ALA A 215 15.90 -5.79 -3.46
CA ALA A 215 16.25 -6.56 -2.29
C ALA A 215 17.73 -6.33 -1.89
N PHE A 216 18.65 -6.21 -2.85
CA PHE A 216 20.03 -5.78 -2.58
C PHE A 216 20.09 -4.36 -2.03
N GLY A 217 19.32 -3.42 -2.60
CA GLY A 217 19.20 -2.07 -2.07
C GLY A 217 18.73 -2.06 -0.62
N SER A 218 17.67 -2.79 -0.31
CA SER A 218 17.13 -2.94 1.05
C SER A 218 18.15 -3.55 2.01
N ALA A 219 18.92 -4.54 1.53
CA ALA A 219 19.99 -5.17 2.30
C ALA A 219 21.12 -4.19 2.62
N TYR A 220 21.65 -3.51 1.60
CA TYR A 220 22.69 -2.50 1.74
C TYR A 220 22.28 -1.41 2.72
N MET A 221 21.08 -0.87 2.56
CA MET A 221 20.53 0.15 3.45
C MET A 221 20.44 -0.35 4.89
N SER A 222 19.93 -1.56 5.10
CA SER A 222 19.82 -2.16 6.43
C SER A 222 21.19 -2.39 7.09
N PHE A 223 22.16 -2.96 6.37
CA PHE A 223 23.51 -3.15 6.90
C PHE A 223 24.24 -1.83 7.16
N SER A 224 24.08 -0.83 6.28
CA SER A 224 24.68 0.49 6.48
C SER A 224 24.17 1.19 7.75
N ARG A 225 22.92 0.93 8.15
CA ARG A 225 22.33 1.42 9.41
C ARG A 225 22.89 0.66 10.61
N VAL A 226 22.94 -0.67 10.53
CA VAL A 226 23.49 -1.54 11.58
C VAL A 226 24.97 -1.22 11.84
N ALA A 227 25.75 -0.96 10.80
CA ALA A 227 27.18 -0.61 10.90
C ALA A 227 27.44 0.69 11.67
N ARG A 228 26.46 1.61 11.74
CA ARG A 228 26.55 2.86 12.53
C ARG A 228 26.25 2.67 14.02
N GLY A 229 25.95 1.45 14.45
CA GLY A 229 25.77 1.07 15.85
C GLY A 229 24.33 1.14 16.35
N ARG A 230 24.11 0.60 17.57
CA ARG A 230 22.77 0.37 18.15
C ARG A 230 21.93 1.64 18.32
N LYS A 231 22.56 2.79 18.55
CA LYS A 231 21.87 4.09 18.73
C LYS A 231 21.31 4.67 17.42
N ALA A 232 21.76 4.17 16.26
CA ALA A 232 21.37 4.67 14.95
C ALA A 232 20.17 3.93 14.33
N VAL A 233 19.54 3.00 15.07
CA VAL A 233 18.46 2.13 14.57
C VAL A 233 17.24 2.19 15.52
N PRO A 234 16.30 3.14 15.32
CA PRO A 234 15.12 3.30 16.19
C PRO A 234 14.18 2.08 16.14
N GLU A 235 14.12 1.39 15.00
CA GLU A 235 13.32 0.17 14.80
C GLU A 235 13.87 -1.08 15.54
N GLY A 236 15.06 -0.97 16.14
CA GLY A 236 15.77 -2.05 16.80
C GLY A 236 16.88 -2.68 15.94
N PHE A 237 18.08 -2.75 16.52
CA PHE A 237 19.29 -3.26 15.84
C PHE A 237 19.11 -4.65 15.22
N PHE A 238 18.56 -5.61 15.98
CA PHE A 238 18.38 -6.98 15.51
C PHE A 238 17.34 -7.11 14.42
N ARG A 239 16.25 -6.33 14.48
CA ARG A 239 15.22 -6.30 13.44
C ARG A 239 15.82 -5.88 12.11
N ARG A 240 16.57 -4.76 12.10
CA ARG A 240 17.19 -4.25 10.87
C ARG A 240 18.31 -5.14 10.35
N LEU A 241 19.11 -5.74 11.24
CA LEU A 241 20.11 -6.75 10.85
C LEU A 241 19.43 -7.95 10.16
N GLY A 242 18.36 -8.47 10.76
CA GLY A 242 17.55 -9.55 10.19
C GLY A 242 16.99 -9.19 8.82
N THR A 243 16.42 -7.99 8.66
CA THR A 243 15.98 -7.47 7.35
C THR A 243 17.10 -7.45 6.34
N GLY A 244 18.31 -7.01 6.72
CA GLY A 244 19.47 -6.96 5.84
C GLY A 244 19.89 -8.35 5.35
N VAL A 245 20.00 -9.32 6.26
CA VAL A 245 20.35 -10.71 5.95
C VAL A 245 19.29 -11.35 5.06
N LEU A 246 18.02 -11.28 5.45
CA LEU A 246 16.94 -11.89 4.68
C LEU A 246 16.77 -11.24 3.30
N SER A 247 16.94 -9.92 3.18
CA SER A 247 16.87 -9.25 1.87
C SER A 247 18.04 -9.66 0.97
N SER A 248 19.23 -9.89 1.53
CA SER A 248 20.38 -10.41 0.78
C SER A 248 20.13 -11.84 0.31
N LEU A 249 19.61 -12.70 1.19
CA LEU A 249 19.26 -14.08 0.85
C LEU A 249 18.18 -14.12 -0.23
N LEU A 250 17.16 -13.26 -0.14
CA LEU A 250 16.15 -13.11 -1.17
C LEU A 250 16.78 -12.70 -2.51
N ALA A 251 17.63 -11.67 -2.51
CA ALA A 251 18.27 -11.17 -3.72
C ALA A 251 19.17 -12.24 -4.39
N LEU A 252 19.96 -12.96 -3.59
CA LEU A 252 20.80 -14.05 -4.05
C LEU A 252 19.97 -15.25 -4.51
N GLY A 253 18.93 -15.61 -3.78
CA GLY A 253 18.00 -16.66 -4.16
C GLY A 253 17.39 -16.38 -5.54
N ILE A 254 16.97 -15.14 -5.79
CA ILE A 254 16.36 -14.75 -7.07
C ILE A 254 17.35 -14.95 -8.23
N LEU A 255 18.63 -14.61 -8.01
CA LEU A 255 19.65 -14.76 -9.06
C LEU A 255 20.11 -16.19 -9.28
N LEU A 256 20.13 -17.01 -8.22
CA LEU A 256 20.68 -18.37 -8.27
C LEU A 256 19.64 -19.44 -8.61
N VAL A 257 18.40 -19.27 -8.14
CA VAL A 257 17.29 -20.22 -8.29
C VAL A 257 15.97 -19.48 -8.59
N PRO A 258 15.88 -18.78 -9.73
CA PRO A 258 14.77 -17.87 -10.05
C PRO A 258 13.40 -18.55 -10.03
N ASP A 259 13.29 -19.78 -10.53
CA ASP A 259 12.01 -20.51 -10.60
C ASP A 259 11.47 -20.84 -9.19
N ALA A 260 12.33 -21.38 -8.32
CA ALA A 260 11.98 -21.66 -6.93
C ALA A 260 11.64 -20.38 -6.16
N MET A 261 12.29 -19.27 -6.49
CA MET A 261 11.97 -17.98 -5.89
C MET A 261 10.66 -17.39 -6.38
N LEU A 262 10.34 -17.54 -7.67
CA LEU A 262 9.05 -17.15 -8.21
C LEU A 262 7.93 -17.96 -7.55
N GLU A 263 8.11 -19.27 -7.42
CA GLU A 263 7.21 -20.15 -6.69
C GLU A 263 6.99 -19.67 -5.25
N LEU A 264 8.07 -19.43 -4.49
CA LEU A 264 7.98 -18.93 -3.12
C LEU A 264 7.25 -17.57 -3.04
N LEU A 265 7.51 -16.65 -3.97
CA LEU A 265 6.84 -15.34 -4.00
C LEU A 265 5.34 -15.50 -4.27
N MET A 266 4.97 -16.42 -5.16
CA MET A 266 3.58 -16.75 -5.46
C MET A 266 2.89 -17.44 -4.29
N ASP A 267 3.57 -18.31 -3.55
CA ASP A 267 3.05 -18.91 -2.33
C ASP A 267 2.77 -17.84 -1.26
N VAL A 268 3.72 -16.93 -1.04
CA VAL A 268 3.55 -15.80 -0.13
C VAL A 268 2.35 -14.94 -0.57
N PHE A 269 2.23 -14.66 -1.87
CA PHE A 269 1.08 -13.93 -2.41
C PHE A 269 -0.23 -14.68 -2.17
N GLY A 270 -0.28 -15.99 -2.41
CA GLY A 270 -1.44 -16.85 -2.15
C GLY A 270 -1.87 -16.83 -0.68
N ILE A 271 -0.92 -16.91 0.24
CA ILE A 271 -1.16 -16.81 1.69
C ILE A 271 -1.76 -15.43 2.04
N LEU A 272 -1.21 -14.34 1.50
CA LEU A 272 -1.73 -12.99 1.74
C LEU A 272 -3.16 -12.82 1.21
N VAL A 273 -3.45 -13.31 0.01
CA VAL A 273 -4.79 -13.29 -0.59
C VAL A 273 -5.77 -14.13 0.24
N PHE A 274 -5.34 -15.31 0.70
CA PHE A 274 -6.13 -16.17 1.57
C PHE A 274 -6.50 -15.47 2.88
N MET A 275 -5.52 -14.85 3.54
CA MET A 275 -5.73 -14.11 4.78
C MET A 275 -6.63 -12.89 4.60
N LEU A 276 -6.46 -12.14 3.51
CA LEU A 276 -7.37 -11.05 3.15
C LEU A 276 -8.81 -11.56 2.99
N GLY A 277 -8.99 -12.72 2.35
CA GLY A 277 -10.29 -13.39 2.25
C GLY A 277 -10.92 -13.69 3.60
N ILE A 278 -10.14 -14.20 4.56
CA ILE A 278 -10.59 -14.43 5.94
C ILE A 278 -10.99 -13.11 6.62
N VAL A 279 -10.18 -12.06 6.50
CA VAL A 279 -10.45 -10.75 7.11
C VAL A 279 -11.76 -10.16 6.59
N ILE A 280 -11.98 -10.19 5.28
CA ILE A 280 -13.21 -9.64 4.68
C ILE A 280 -14.41 -10.50 5.08
N SER A 281 -14.27 -11.83 5.08
CA SER A 281 -15.34 -12.76 5.46
C SER A 281 -15.79 -12.55 6.91
N THR A 282 -14.82 -12.46 7.82
CA THR A 282 -15.08 -12.24 9.25
C THR A 282 -15.69 -10.85 9.49
N SER A 283 -15.29 -9.83 8.72
CA SER A 283 -15.91 -8.50 8.77
C SER A 283 -17.38 -8.55 8.35
N GLY A 284 -17.70 -9.26 7.26
CA GLY A 284 -19.08 -9.51 6.84
C GLY A 284 -19.89 -10.26 7.89
N TRP A 285 -19.32 -11.33 8.46
CA TRP A 285 -19.98 -12.10 9.51
C TRP A 285 -20.27 -11.27 10.78
N ARG A 286 -19.30 -10.48 11.24
CA ARG A 286 -19.46 -9.57 12.38
C ARG A 286 -20.55 -8.52 12.14
N LEU A 287 -20.63 -7.97 10.92
CA LEU A 287 -21.71 -7.04 10.55
C LEU A 287 -23.09 -7.71 10.69
N ARG A 288 -23.22 -8.97 10.26
CA ARG A 288 -24.45 -9.75 10.43
C ARG A 288 -24.82 -9.94 11.91
N GLU A 289 -23.84 -10.24 12.76
CA GLU A 289 -24.06 -10.39 14.20
C GLU A 289 -24.52 -9.09 14.85
N LYS A 290 -23.86 -7.96 14.54
CA LYS A 290 -24.27 -6.62 15.00
C LYS A 290 -25.71 -6.28 14.59
N MET A 291 -26.07 -6.54 13.33
CA MET A 291 -27.43 -6.33 12.85
C MET A 291 -28.46 -7.20 13.59
N ARG A 292 -28.10 -8.42 13.98
CA ARG A 292 -28.97 -9.31 14.75
C ARG A 292 -29.15 -8.81 16.18
N SER A 293 -28.08 -8.36 16.83
CA SER A 293 -28.17 -7.80 18.18
C SER A 293 -28.98 -6.51 18.25
N SER A 294 -28.84 -5.60 17.28
CA SER A 294 -29.62 -4.36 17.24
C SER A 294 -31.11 -4.62 17.02
N ARG A 295 -31.46 -5.62 16.19
CA ARG A 295 -32.86 -6.03 15.99
C ARG A 295 -33.46 -6.72 17.21
N ALA A 296 -32.65 -7.39 18.03
CA ALA A 296 -33.11 -8.11 19.20
C ALA A 296 -33.34 -7.20 20.43
N ASN A 297 -32.84 -5.96 20.42
CA ASN A 297 -32.93 -5.05 21.56
C ASN A 297 -33.37 -3.61 21.15
N PRO A 298 -34.65 -3.41 20.79
CA PRO A 298 -35.17 -2.12 20.32
C PRO A 298 -35.18 -1.00 21.38
N ALA A 299 -34.95 -1.32 22.66
CA ALA A 299 -34.98 -0.36 23.76
C ALA A 299 -33.83 0.67 23.74
N ASN A 300 -32.78 0.47 22.93
CA ASN A 300 -31.67 1.42 22.81
C ASN A 300 -31.90 2.53 21.77
N GLU A 301 -32.95 2.44 20.93
CA GLU A 301 -33.27 3.49 19.94
C GLU A 301 -34.26 4.55 20.46
N ALA A 302 -34.97 4.28 21.56
CA ALA A 302 -35.97 5.21 22.12
C ALA A 302 -35.48 6.01 23.34
N GLY A 303 -34.21 5.87 23.72
CA GLY A 303 -33.64 6.43 24.96
C GLY A 303 -32.45 7.37 24.78
N ARG A 304 -32.22 7.91 23.57
CA ARG A 304 -31.22 8.95 23.31
C ARG A 304 -31.79 10.03 22.40
#